data_AF-A0A134A9Y5-F1
#
_entry.id   AF-A0A134A9Y5-F1
#
_cell.length_a   1.000
_cell.length_b   1.000
_cell.length_c   1.000
_cell.angle_alpha   90.00
_cell.angle_beta   90.00
_cell.angle_gamma   90.00
#
_symmetry.space_group_name_H-M   'P 1'
#
loop_
_entity.id
_entity.type
_entity.pdbx_description
1 polymer ?
#
loop_
_entity_poly.entity_id
_entity_poly.type
_entity_poly.pdbx_seq_one_letter_code
_entity_poly.pdbx_strand_id
1 'polypeptide(L)' 'MLANGTNVLHLKPEALVSVDIPIPSDELQNKFAGIAEAILTKVETLRSQINMAQEARNRLLPKLMSGEIEA' A
#
# COMPACT_ATOMS: atom_id res chain seq x y z
N MET A 1 -21.78 -3.68 -13.32
CA MET A 1 -20.30 -3.71 -13.30
C MET A 1 -19.81 -2.28 -13.46
N LEU A 2 -18.97 -1.80 -12.54
CA LEU A 2 -18.55 -0.39 -12.49
C LEU A 2 -17.56 -0.05 -13.60
N ALA A 3 -16.72 -1.01 -13.98
CA ALA A 3 -15.80 -0.86 -15.09
C ALA A 3 -15.98 -1.98 -16.11
N ASN A 4 -15.88 -1.63 -17.39
CA ASN A 4 -16.08 -2.54 -18.51
C ASN A 4 -14.83 -2.54 -19.41
N GLY A 5 -14.48 -3.74 -19.91
CA GLY A 5 -13.35 -3.97 -20.82
C GLY A 5 -12.50 -5.16 -20.38
N THR A 6 -12.18 -6.06 -21.32
CA THR A 6 -11.34 -7.24 -21.06
C THR A 6 -9.84 -6.96 -21.17
N ASN A 7 -9.46 -5.88 -21.86
CA ASN A 7 -8.05 -5.49 -22.10
C ASN A 7 -7.67 -4.12 -21.47
N VAL A 8 -8.60 -3.17 -21.42
CA VAL A 8 -8.42 -1.88 -20.72
C VAL A 8 -9.68 -1.60 -19.92
N LEU A 9 -9.52 -1.53 -18.61
CA LEU A 9 -10.62 -1.34 -17.68
C LEU A 9 -10.99 0.17 -17.67
N HIS A 10 -12.12 0.53 -18.29
CA HIS A 10 -12.57 1.92 -18.32
C HIS A 10 -13.72 2.12 -17.33
N LEU A 11 -13.53 3.04 -16.39
CA LEU A 11 -14.51 3.42 -15.38
C LEU A 11 -15.23 4.69 -15.85
N LYS A 12 -16.52 4.56 -16.17
CA LYS A 12 -17.32 5.71 -16.60
C LYS A 12 -17.70 6.55 -15.38
N PRO A 13 -17.55 7.89 -15.39
CA PRO A 13 -17.98 8.75 -14.29
C PRO A 13 -19.44 8.54 -13.89
N GLU A 14 -20.32 8.29 -14.87
CA GLU A 14 -21.75 8.04 -14.65
C GLU A 14 -22.00 6.71 -13.89
N ALA A 15 -21.12 5.73 -14.08
CA ALA A 15 -21.17 4.45 -13.37
C ALA A 15 -20.72 4.59 -11.91
N LEU A 16 -19.91 5.60 -11.57
CA LEU A 16 -19.54 5.92 -10.19
C LEU A 16 -20.66 6.64 -9.44
N VAL A 17 -21.35 7.57 -10.12
CA VAL A 17 -22.44 8.35 -9.50
C VAL A 17 -23.68 7.50 -9.23
N SER A 18 -23.88 6.43 -9.98
CA SER A 18 -25.02 5.52 -9.85
C SER A 18 -24.81 4.39 -8.82
N VAL A 19 -23.70 4.39 -8.09
CA VAL A 19 -23.45 3.37 -7.06
C VAL A 19 -24.15 3.76 -5.77
N ASP A 20 -25.17 2.98 -5.40
CA ASP A 20 -25.72 3.05 -4.05
C ASP A 20 -24.73 2.43 -3.06
N ILE A 21 -24.25 3.24 -2.13
CA ILE A 21 -23.36 2.82 -1.05
C ILE A 21 -24.03 3.16 0.28
N PRO A 22 -24.10 2.22 1.24
CA PRO A 22 -24.56 2.56 2.57
C PRO A 22 -23.60 3.54 3.22
N ILE A 23 -24.10 4.71 3.62
CA ILE A 23 -23.32 5.72 4.33
C ILE A 23 -23.58 5.54 5.83
N PRO A 24 -22.59 5.06 6.62
CA PRO A 24 -22.75 4.90 8.05
C PRO A 24 -22.68 6.26 8.78
N SER A 25 -23.02 6.29 10.07
CA SER A 25 -22.88 7.52 10.87
C SER A 25 -21.42 7.97 10.96
N ASP A 26 -21.21 9.27 11.16
CA ASP A 26 -19.87 9.87 11.29
C ASP A 26 -19.06 9.21 12.42
N GLU A 27 -19.72 8.81 13.53
CA GLU A 27 -19.08 8.08 14.62
C GLU A 27 -18.48 6.75 14.14
N LEU A 28 -19.23 5.97 13.37
CA LEU A 28 -18.77 4.69 12.85
C LEU A 28 -17.68 4.87 11.78
N GLN A 29 -17.81 5.91 10.95
CA GLN A 29 -16.78 6.28 9.96
C GLN A 29 -15.46 6.63 10.65
N ASN A 30 -15.50 7.49 11.67
CA ASN A 30 -14.30 7.90 12.42
C ASN A 30 -13.64 6.74 13.15
N LYS A 31 -14.45 5.85 13.76
CA LYS A 31 -13.93 4.65 14.43
C LYS A 31 -13.25 3.70 13.45
N PHE A 32 -13.86 3.48 12.29
CA PHE A 32 -13.26 2.69 11.22
C PHE A 32 -11.96 3.33 10.72
N ALA A 33 -11.99 4.63 10.43
CA ALA A 33 -10.85 5.37 9.92
C ALA A 33 -9.64 5.24 10.86
N GLY A 34 -9.82 5.45 12.17
CA GLY A 34 -8.73 5.32 13.14
C GLY A 34 -8.11 3.90 13.19
N ILE A 35 -8.93 2.86 13.07
CA ILE A 35 -8.44 1.47 13.02
C ILE A 35 -7.69 1.21 11.70
N ALA A 36 -8.30 1.59 10.58
CA ALA A 36 -7.75 1.37 9.25
C ALA A 36 -6.44 2.13 9.06
N GLU A 37 -6.39 3.40 9.48
CA GLU A 37 -5.20 4.25 9.41
C GLU A 37 -4.02 3.60 10.15
N ALA A 38 -4.21 3.17 11.40
CA ALA A 38 -3.16 2.52 12.18
C ALA A 38 -2.59 1.26 11.47
N ILE A 39 -3.46 0.46 10.84
CA ILE A 39 -3.04 -0.72 10.07
C ILE A 39 -2.28 -0.32 8.81
N LEU A 40 -2.81 0.64 8.05
CA LEU A 40 -2.21 1.09 6.79
C LEU A 40 -0.85 1.75 7.03
N THR A 41 -0.73 2.62 8.03
CA THR A 41 0.56 3.24 8.42
C THR A 41 1.59 2.18 8.81
N LYS A 42 1.17 1.12 9.52
CA LYS A 42 2.07 0.01 9.87
C LYS A 42 2.55 -0.73 8.61
N VAL A 43 1.66 -1.00 7.66
CA VAL A 43 2.01 -1.63 6.39
C VAL A 43 3.00 -0.79 5.61
N GLU A 44 2.78 0.52 5.51
CA GLU A 44 3.69 1.44 4.80
C GLU A 44 5.06 1.50 5.46
N THR A 45 5.11 1.58 6.79
CA THR A 45 6.35 1.57 7.57
C THR A 45 7.15 0.29 7.30
N LEU A 46 6.50 -0.88 7.36
CA LEU A 46 7.15 -2.17 7.11
C LEU A 46 7.66 -2.27 5.66
N ARG A 47 6.89 -1.79 4.68
CA ARG A 47 7.33 -1.73 3.28
C ARG A 47 8.60 -0.89 3.12
N SER A 48 8.63 0.28 3.75
CA SER A 48 9.82 1.14 3.74
C SER A 48 11.03 0.46 4.38
N GLN A 49 10.84 -0.19 5.54
CA GLN A 49 11.90 -0.95 6.21
C GLN A 49 12.45 -2.10 5.35
N ILE A 50 11.57 -2.84 4.67
CA ILE A 50 11.98 -3.90 3.74
C ILE A 50 12.84 -3.33 2.62
N ASN A 51 12.43 -2.22 2.01
CA ASN A 51 13.20 -1.58 0.94
C ASN A 51 14.58 -1.14 1.43
N MET A 52 14.65 -0.46 2.58
CA MET A 52 15.93 -0.04 3.17
C MET A 52 16.84 -1.22 3.50
N ALA A 53 16.29 -2.31 4.06
CA ALA A 53 17.05 -3.51 4.37
C ALA A 53 17.56 -4.21 3.11
N GLN A 54 16.75 -4.26 2.06
CA GLN A 54 17.15 -4.81 0.76
C GLN A 54 18.28 -3.99 0.14
N GLU A 55 18.20 -2.67 0.18
CA GLU A 55 19.27 -1.79 -0.30
C GLU A 55 20.57 -1.97 0.50
N ALA A 56 20.47 -1.99 1.83
CA ALA A 56 21.60 -2.20 2.71
C ALA A 56 22.28 -3.55 2.40
N ARG A 57 21.51 -4.64 2.33
CA ARG A 57 22.01 -5.95 1.93
C ARG A 57 22.69 -5.91 0.57
N ASN A 58 22.07 -5.32 -0.44
CA ASN A 58 22.60 -5.28 -1.80
C ASN A 58 23.92 -4.50 -1.89
N ARG A 59 24.12 -3.49 -1.03
CA ARG A 59 25.38 -2.71 -0.98
C ARG A 59 26.45 -3.40 -0.14
N LEU A 60 26.08 -3.99 0.99
CA LEU A 60 27.00 -4.53 1.97
C LEU A 60 27.47 -5.95 1.64
N LEU A 61 26.59 -6.81 1.13
CA LEU A 61 26.93 -8.19 0.85
C LEU A 61 28.09 -8.31 -0.17
N PRO A 62 28.12 -7.58 -1.30
CA PRO A 62 29.26 -7.64 -2.21
C PRO A 62 30.57 -7.21 -1.56
N LYS A 63 30.55 -6.16 -0.73
CA LYS A 63 31.73 -5.66 -0.02
C LYS A 63 32.24 -6.63 1.04
N LEU A 64 31.33 -7.32 1.70
CA LEU A 64 31.67 -8.38 2.66
C LEU A 64 32.32 -9.55 1.94
N MET A 65 31.76 -9.96 0.80
CA MET A 65 32.28 -11.06 -0.01
C MET A 65 33.63 -10.73 -0.68
N SER A 66 33.88 -9.46 -1.02
CA SER A 66 35.18 -9.01 -1.56
C SER A 66 36.25 -8.80 -0.48
N GLY A 67 35.88 -8.84 0.81
CA GLY A 67 36.79 -8.52 1.91
C GLY A 67 37.09 -7.03 2.06
N GLU A 68 36.35 -6.15 1.37
CA GLU A 68 36.45 -4.69 1.54
C GLU A 68 35.97 -4.23 2.92
N ILE A 69 35.09 -5.00 3.56
CA ILE A 69 34.61 -4.80 4.93
C ILE A 69 34.70 -6.11 5.71
N GLU A 70 35.03 -6.02 6.99
CA GLU A 70 35.08 -7.16 7.92
C GLU A 70 33.73 -7.33 8.65
N ALA A 71 33.43 -8.56 9.09
CA ALA A 71 32.19 -8.95 9.74
C ALA A 71 32.14 -8.59 11.23
#